data_AF-A0A0C2V9P5-F1
#
_entry.id   AF-A0A0C2V9P5-F1
#
_cell.length_a   1.000
_cell.length_b   1.000
_cell.length_c   1.000
_cell.angle_alpha   90.00
_cell.angle_beta   90.00
_cell.angle_gamma   90.00
#
_symmetry.space_group_name_H-M   'P 1'
#
loop_
_entity.id
_entity.type
_entity.pdbx_description
1 polymer ?
#
loop_
_entity_poly.entity_id
_entity_poly.type
_entity_poly.pdbx_seq_one_letter_code
_entity_poly.pdbx_strand_id
1 'polypeptide(L)'
;MTEENTFRKTTPVPTHDSAAGQSVSASTESTVDFAMLEPRDQLKALLQAEMKDKPFSELSSVLFDHRGASIVGHILLDTLEEAGYSVDDFDAVGALTAAAVPLVSAMIQAAASRGEDLDGFVMDFVYPSIKGPSIAGKRVVLIDSWLSEKSYVQTSSLVTLRNGNELSLDFSVVENEGAKVLAVASLIGGVDMVDPTIKVINPVTSEESELPFVEVFKESELH
;
A
#
# COMPACT_ATOMS: atom_id res chain seq x y z
N MET A 1 -16.59 -43.44 -11.69
CA MET A 1 -15.84 -43.02 -10.49
C MET A 1 -14.94 -41.90 -10.94
N THR A 2 -15.33 -40.67 -10.61
CA THR A 2 -14.63 -39.43 -10.96
C THR A 2 -13.52 -39.19 -9.94
N GLU A 3 -12.29 -39.05 -10.42
CA GLU A 3 -11.14 -38.64 -9.62
C GLU A 3 -11.29 -37.16 -9.24
N GLU A 4 -11.37 -36.87 -7.95
CA GLU A 4 -11.27 -35.52 -7.41
C GLU A 4 -9.79 -35.10 -7.41
N ASN A 5 -9.47 -34.01 -8.11
CA ASN A 5 -8.17 -33.35 -8.01
C ASN A 5 -8.02 -32.68 -6.63
N THR A 6 -7.64 -33.46 -5.62
CA THR A 6 -7.24 -32.91 -4.32
C THR A 6 -5.91 -32.15 -4.40
N PHE A 7 -5.83 -31.05 -3.66
CA PHE A 7 -4.62 -30.23 -3.50
C PHE A 7 -3.39 -31.07 -3.09
N ARG A 8 -2.22 -30.73 -3.65
CA ARG A 8 -0.95 -31.40 -3.34
C ARG A 8 -0.56 -31.14 -1.89
N LYS A 9 -0.32 -32.21 -1.10
CA LYS A 9 0.17 -32.09 0.28
C LYS A 9 1.56 -31.44 0.32
N THR A 10 1.71 -30.43 1.18
CA THR A 10 2.99 -29.81 1.51
C THR A 10 3.76 -30.67 2.51
N THR A 11 5.01 -31.00 2.19
CA THR A 11 5.91 -31.71 3.11
C THR A 11 6.55 -30.70 4.06
N PRO A 12 6.56 -30.92 5.38
CA PRO A 12 7.26 -30.02 6.31
C PRO A 12 8.78 -30.08 6.10
N VAL A 13 9.43 -28.92 6.13
CA VAL A 13 10.90 -28.79 6.20
C VAL A 13 11.32 -28.91 7.68
N PRO A 14 12.45 -29.57 8.01
CA PRO A 14 12.89 -29.71 9.40
C PRO A 14 13.20 -28.34 10.02
N THR A 15 12.68 -28.11 11.23
CA THR A 15 12.99 -26.95 12.06
C THR A 15 14.39 -27.08 12.65
N HIS A 16 15.26 -26.09 12.38
CA HIS A 16 16.51 -25.92 13.12
C HIS A 16 16.21 -25.21 14.44
N ASP A 17 16.32 -25.94 15.55
CA ASP A 17 16.37 -25.36 16.89
C ASP A 17 17.58 -24.42 16.99
N SER A 18 17.35 -23.16 17.37
CA SER A 18 18.40 -22.24 17.78
C SER A 18 18.07 -21.63 19.14
N ALA A 19 18.73 -22.20 20.13
CA ALA A 19 19.19 -21.65 21.40
C ALA A 19 18.53 -20.34 21.89
N ALA A 20 17.69 -20.50 22.93
CA ALA A 20 17.33 -19.44 23.83
C ALA A 20 18.53 -19.03 24.70
N GLY A 21 18.80 -17.72 24.77
CA GLY A 21 19.54 -17.12 25.87
C GLY A 21 20.52 -16.03 25.44
N GLN A 22 20.05 -14.77 25.34
CA GLN A 22 20.73 -13.57 25.86
C GLN A 22 19.93 -12.29 25.54
N SER A 23 19.92 -11.34 26.50
CA SER A 23 19.45 -9.93 26.45
C SER A 23 17.95 -9.63 26.66
N VAL A 24 17.49 -9.70 27.92
CA VAL A 24 16.13 -9.26 28.30
C VAL A 24 16.09 -7.77 28.71
N SER A 25 17.21 -7.17 29.14
CA SER A 25 17.20 -5.77 29.63
C SER A 25 17.25 -4.73 28.50
N ALA A 26 18.12 -4.90 27.50
CA ALA A 26 18.27 -3.97 26.38
C ALA A 26 17.08 -4.00 25.39
N SER A 27 16.37 -5.12 25.32
CA SER A 27 15.15 -5.28 24.51
C SER A 27 13.92 -4.65 25.17
N THR A 28 13.90 -4.54 26.50
CA THR A 28 12.77 -3.92 27.22
C THR A 28 12.89 -2.39 27.22
N GLU A 29 14.09 -1.83 27.39
CA GLU A 29 14.31 -0.38 27.27
C GLU A 29 14.02 0.12 25.84
N SER A 30 14.51 -0.58 24.81
CA SER A 30 14.26 -0.18 23.41
C SER A 30 12.79 -0.32 22.97
N THR A 31 12.01 -1.23 23.57
CA THR A 31 10.57 -1.35 23.30
C THR A 31 9.75 -0.29 24.03
N VAL A 32 10.13 0.09 25.26
CA VAL A 32 9.53 1.22 25.97
C VAL A 32 9.84 2.54 25.27
N ASP A 33 11.08 2.75 24.83
CA ASP A 33 11.48 3.95 24.08
C ASP A 33 10.69 4.08 22.77
N PHE A 34 10.47 2.97 22.05
CA PHE A 34 9.64 2.96 20.85
C PHE A 34 8.18 3.32 21.14
N ALA A 35 7.59 2.77 22.20
CA ALA A 35 6.20 3.03 22.56
C ALA A 35 5.94 4.49 23.00
N MET A 36 6.98 5.22 23.40
CA MET A 36 6.91 6.62 23.79
C MET A 36 7.03 7.60 22.61
N LEU A 37 7.37 7.11 21.41
CA LEU A 37 7.38 7.93 20.20
C LEU A 37 5.95 8.23 19.74
N GLU A 38 5.77 9.37 19.08
CA GLU A 38 4.54 9.66 18.35
C GLU A 38 4.31 8.60 17.26
N PRO A 39 3.05 8.24 16.92
CA PRO A 39 2.78 7.15 15.96
C PRO A 39 3.49 7.31 14.61
N ARG A 40 3.58 8.55 14.10
CA ARG A 40 4.30 8.83 12.86
C ARG A 40 5.80 8.55 12.98
N ASP A 41 6.42 8.88 14.11
CA ASP A 41 7.83 8.59 14.39
C ASP A 41 8.09 7.10 14.62
N GLN A 42 7.15 6.40 15.26
CA GLN A 42 7.17 4.93 15.37
C GLN A 42 7.22 4.28 13.99
N LEU A 43 6.32 4.68 13.09
CA LEU A 43 6.27 4.15 11.73
C LEU A 43 7.54 4.50 10.95
N LYS A 44 8.02 5.75 11.08
CA LYS A 44 9.27 6.20 10.47
C LYS A 44 10.45 5.33 10.88
N ALA A 45 10.59 5.03 12.17
CA ALA A 45 11.66 4.17 12.67
C ALA A 45 11.61 2.74 12.10
N LEU A 46 10.40 2.17 11.94
CA LEU A 46 10.23 0.86 11.31
C LEU A 46 10.63 0.88 9.82
N LEU A 47 10.24 1.94 9.10
CA LEU A 47 10.58 2.11 7.68
C LEU A 47 12.08 2.30 7.48
N GLN A 48 12.73 3.15 8.28
CA GLN A 48 14.19 3.35 8.24
C GLN A 48 14.95 2.05 8.50
N ALA A 49 14.49 1.24 9.45
CA ALA A 49 15.09 -0.07 9.74
C ALA A 49 14.95 -1.05 8.57
N GLU A 50 13.80 -1.05 7.88
CA GLU A 50 13.56 -1.88 6.70
C GLU A 50 14.37 -1.42 5.48
N MET A 51 14.55 -0.11 5.30
CA MET A 51 15.20 0.50 4.13
C MET A 51 16.73 0.49 4.15
N LYS A 52 17.35 0.45 5.35
CA LYS A 52 18.78 0.71 5.57
C LYS A 52 19.76 0.10 4.55
N ASP A 53 19.48 -1.11 4.04
CA ASP A 53 20.35 -1.82 3.09
C ASP A 53 19.59 -2.33 1.85
N LYS A 54 18.41 -1.77 1.51
CA LYS A 54 17.54 -2.25 0.42
C LYS A 54 17.22 -1.15 -0.60
N PRO A 55 17.35 -1.42 -1.92
CA PRO A 55 17.12 -0.41 -2.96
C PRO A 55 15.63 -0.14 -3.28
N PHE A 56 14.75 -1.07 -2.94
CA PHE A 56 13.28 -0.98 -2.98
C PHE A 56 12.70 -2.18 -2.22
N SER A 57 11.59 -2.01 -1.51
CA SER A 57 10.90 -3.09 -0.78
C SER A 57 9.40 -2.90 -0.84
N GLU A 58 8.65 -3.99 -0.88
CA GLU A 58 7.18 -3.99 -0.72
C GLU A 58 6.73 -3.63 0.70
N LEU A 59 7.68 -3.39 1.62
CA LEU A 59 7.45 -3.01 3.02
C LEU A 59 6.67 -4.05 3.84
N SER A 60 6.50 -5.27 3.31
CA SER A 60 5.79 -6.37 3.98
C SER A 60 6.24 -6.59 5.43
N SER A 61 7.55 -6.50 5.72
CA SER A 61 8.08 -6.63 7.09
C SER A 61 7.50 -5.60 8.06
N VAL A 62 7.20 -4.39 7.58
CA VAL A 62 6.63 -3.29 8.37
C VAL A 62 5.10 -3.41 8.42
N LEU A 63 4.47 -3.73 7.29
CA LEU A 63 3.02 -3.79 7.17
C LEU A 63 2.39 -5.00 7.86
N PHE A 64 3.16 -6.08 8.06
CA PHE A 64 2.77 -7.23 8.87
C PHE A 64 3.36 -7.20 10.29
N ASP A 65 4.17 -6.19 10.65
CA ASP A 65 4.57 -5.96 12.04
C ASP A 65 3.36 -5.44 12.82
N HIS A 66 3.04 -6.06 13.95
CA HIS A 66 1.91 -5.67 14.81
C HIS A 66 1.89 -4.18 15.19
N ARG A 67 3.05 -3.53 15.31
CA ARG A 67 3.18 -2.10 15.60
C ARG A 67 2.82 -1.29 14.37
N GLY A 68 3.47 -1.57 13.24
CA GLY A 68 3.23 -0.87 11.97
C GLY A 68 1.79 -1.01 11.47
N ALA A 69 1.27 -2.24 11.46
CA ALA A 69 -0.09 -2.55 11.05
C ALA A 69 -1.16 -1.80 11.87
N SER A 70 -0.88 -1.55 13.15
CA SER A 70 -1.84 -0.88 14.05
C SER A 70 -1.94 0.63 13.84
N ILE A 71 -0.91 1.28 13.29
CA ILE A 71 -0.83 2.74 13.18
C ILE A 71 -0.91 3.26 11.74
N VAL A 72 -0.50 2.45 10.75
CA VAL A 72 -0.37 2.90 9.37
C VAL A 72 -1.68 3.38 8.74
N GLY A 73 -2.80 2.73 9.07
CA GLY A 73 -4.12 3.13 8.57
C GLY A 73 -4.52 4.52 9.06
N HIS A 74 -4.28 4.82 10.33
CA HIS A 74 -4.54 6.13 10.91
C HIS A 74 -3.69 7.21 10.26
N ILE A 75 -2.39 6.96 10.13
CA ILE A 75 -1.45 7.92 9.54
C ILE A 75 -1.79 8.21 8.08
N LEU A 76 -2.21 7.21 7.31
CA LEU A 76 -2.66 7.39 5.92
C LEU A 76 -3.90 8.28 5.83
N LEU A 77 -4.90 8.05 6.69
CA LEU A 77 -6.10 8.89 6.74
C LEU A 77 -5.76 10.33 7.16
N ASP A 78 -4.90 10.51 8.17
CA ASP A 78 -4.47 11.83 8.62
C ASP A 78 -3.70 12.57 7.51
N THR A 79 -2.83 11.87 6.79
CA THR A 79 -2.08 12.44 5.66
C THR A 79 -3.01 12.86 4.52
N LEU A 80 -4.04 12.05 4.23
CA LEU A 80 -5.07 12.41 3.24
C LEU A 80 -5.87 13.64 3.67
N GLU A 81 -6.26 13.72 4.94
CA GLU A 81 -6.97 14.87 5.50
C GLU A 81 -6.13 16.15 5.45
N GLU A 82 -4.85 16.07 5.80
CA GLU A 82 -3.86 17.16 5.66
C GLU A 82 -3.71 17.62 4.20
N ALA A 83 -3.83 16.70 3.24
CA ALA A 83 -3.83 16.98 1.81
C ALA A 83 -5.19 17.47 1.27
N GLY A 84 -6.21 17.60 2.13
CA GLY A 84 -7.53 18.12 1.80
C GLY A 84 -8.56 17.08 1.37
N TYR A 85 -8.34 15.80 1.67
CA TYR A 85 -9.27 14.70 1.43
C TYR A 85 -9.75 14.12 2.76
N SER A 86 -10.90 14.58 3.24
CA SER A 86 -11.59 13.95 4.37
C SER A 86 -12.17 12.60 3.94
N VAL A 87 -12.48 11.73 4.90
CA VAL A 87 -13.08 10.41 4.62
C VAL A 87 -14.43 10.55 3.91
N ASP A 88 -15.16 11.65 4.12
CA ASP A 88 -16.41 11.96 3.40
C ASP A 88 -16.21 12.31 1.90
N ASP A 89 -14.99 12.64 1.50
CA ASP A 89 -14.67 13.08 0.13
C ASP A 89 -14.53 11.90 -0.84
N PHE A 90 -14.33 10.68 -0.35
CA PHE A 90 -14.22 9.46 -1.14
C PHE A 90 -15.02 8.31 -0.55
N ASP A 91 -15.46 7.39 -1.41
CA ASP A 91 -16.36 6.31 -1.01
C ASP A 91 -15.61 4.97 -0.83
N ALA A 92 -14.39 4.85 -1.36
CA ALA A 92 -13.55 3.66 -1.20
C ALA A 92 -12.05 3.94 -1.40
N VAL A 93 -11.20 3.08 -0.84
CA VAL A 93 -9.76 3.04 -1.08
C VAL A 93 -9.33 1.76 -1.81
N GLY A 94 -8.46 1.88 -2.81
CA GLY A 94 -8.10 0.80 -3.72
C GLY A 94 -6.63 0.45 -3.70
N ALA A 95 -6.27 -0.80 -3.42
CA ALA A 95 -4.89 -1.27 -3.51
C ALA A 95 -4.48 -1.39 -4.97
N LEU A 96 -3.46 -0.62 -5.39
CA LEU A 96 -2.88 -0.68 -6.74
C LEU A 96 -2.06 -1.94 -6.98
N THR A 97 -1.45 -2.46 -5.92
CA THR A 97 -0.58 -3.63 -5.94
C THR A 97 -0.98 -4.60 -4.83
N ALA A 98 -0.48 -5.83 -4.91
CA ALA A 98 -0.62 -6.79 -3.81
C ALA A 98 0.04 -6.29 -2.51
N ALA A 99 1.13 -5.52 -2.62
CA ALA A 99 1.85 -4.94 -1.48
C ALA A 99 1.02 -3.88 -0.73
N ALA A 100 0.05 -3.26 -1.40
CA ALA A 100 -0.82 -2.24 -0.82
C ALA A 100 -2.07 -2.81 -0.11
N VAL A 101 -2.36 -4.11 -0.25
CA VAL A 101 -3.54 -4.74 0.38
C VAL A 101 -3.54 -4.62 1.92
N PRO A 102 -2.41 -4.77 2.63
CA PRO A 102 -2.37 -4.53 4.07
C PRO A 102 -2.67 -3.07 4.44
N LEU A 103 -2.28 -2.10 3.60
CA LEU A 103 -2.56 -0.67 3.84
C LEU A 103 -4.06 -0.40 3.73
N VAL A 104 -4.71 -0.87 2.67
CA VAL A 104 -6.16 -0.77 2.51
C VAL A 104 -6.88 -1.40 3.70
N SER A 105 -6.46 -2.59 4.13
CA SER A 105 -7.05 -3.27 5.30
C SER A 105 -6.89 -2.44 6.58
N ALA A 106 -5.72 -1.83 6.78
CA ALA A 106 -5.46 -0.96 7.93
C ALA A 106 -6.29 0.33 7.89
N MET A 107 -6.46 0.95 6.72
CA MET A 107 -7.29 2.16 6.55
C MET A 107 -8.76 1.89 6.86
N ILE A 108 -9.31 0.73 6.43
CA ILE A 108 -10.68 0.33 6.76
C ILE A 108 -10.87 0.23 8.28
N GLN A 109 -9.93 -0.41 8.98
CA GLN A 109 -9.99 -0.54 10.43
C GLN A 109 -9.85 0.82 11.13
N ALA A 110 -8.95 1.68 10.63
CA ALA A 110 -8.75 3.02 11.15
C ALA A 110 -10.00 3.89 10.98
N ALA A 111 -10.63 3.88 9.80
CA ALA A 111 -11.88 4.60 9.53
C ALA A 111 -13.01 4.10 10.45
N ALA A 112 -13.20 2.78 10.56
CA ALA A 112 -14.21 2.19 11.43
C ALA A 112 -14.01 2.59 12.90
N SER A 113 -12.77 2.67 13.38
CA SER A 113 -12.47 3.14 14.75
C SER A 113 -12.79 4.62 14.99
N ARG A 114 -12.86 5.42 13.92
CA ARG A 114 -13.30 6.83 13.92
C ARG A 114 -14.82 6.98 13.76
N GLY A 115 -15.54 5.87 13.53
CA GLY A 115 -16.97 5.88 13.23
C GLY A 115 -17.31 6.19 11.77
N GLU A 116 -16.32 6.12 10.88
CA GLU A 116 -16.48 6.37 9.45
C GLU A 116 -16.64 5.07 8.67
N ASP A 117 -17.49 5.11 7.63
CA ASP A 117 -17.70 3.99 6.71
C ASP A 117 -16.76 4.11 5.51
N LEU A 118 -15.74 3.25 5.44
CA LEU A 118 -14.80 3.22 4.32
C LEU A 118 -14.69 1.82 3.72
N ASP A 119 -15.11 1.68 2.45
CA ASP A 119 -14.92 0.45 1.69
C ASP A 119 -13.48 0.34 1.16
N GLY A 120 -13.00 -0.90 1.05
CA GLY A 120 -11.72 -1.20 0.41
C GLY A 120 -11.87 -2.15 -0.76
N PHE A 121 -11.03 -1.98 -1.77
CA PHE A 121 -10.93 -2.89 -2.91
C PHE A 121 -9.49 -3.15 -3.33
N VAL A 122 -9.29 -4.19 -4.15
CA VAL A 122 -8.02 -4.50 -4.78
C VAL A 122 -8.20 -4.46 -6.29
N MET A 123 -7.31 -3.76 -6.97
CA MET A 123 -7.20 -3.83 -8.42
C MET A 123 -6.41 -5.07 -8.82
N ASP A 124 -6.96 -5.86 -9.74
CA ASP A 124 -6.28 -7.02 -10.31
C ASP A 124 -6.57 -7.16 -11.81
N PHE A 125 -5.70 -7.87 -12.50
CA PHE A 125 -5.82 -8.19 -13.93
C PHE A 125 -6.59 -9.49 -14.15
N VAL A 126 -6.84 -10.26 -13.09
CA VAL A 126 -7.69 -11.45 -13.13
C VAL A 126 -9.13 -11.04 -12.87
N TYR A 127 -10.05 -11.49 -13.73
CA TYR A 127 -11.48 -11.24 -13.57
C TYR A 127 -12.02 -11.86 -12.26
N PRO A 128 -12.84 -11.13 -11.47
CA PRO A 128 -13.19 -9.72 -11.64
C PRO A 128 -12.02 -8.79 -11.28
N SER A 129 -11.77 -7.78 -12.13
CA SER A 129 -10.63 -6.87 -11.99
C SER A 129 -10.72 -5.97 -10.75
N ILE A 130 -11.92 -5.80 -10.19
CA ILE A 130 -12.14 -5.21 -8.88
C ILE A 130 -12.52 -6.33 -7.92
N LYS A 131 -11.74 -6.48 -6.84
CA LYS A 131 -12.02 -7.40 -5.75
C LYS A 131 -12.43 -6.62 -4.51
N GLY A 132 -13.68 -6.76 -4.10
CA GLY A 132 -14.26 -6.03 -2.98
C GLY A 132 -15.70 -5.61 -3.28
N PRO A 133 -16.29 -4.73 -2.46
CA PRO A 133 -17.53 -4.04 -2.81
C PRO A 133 -17.43 -3.35 -4.17
N SER A 134 -18.56 -3.20 -4.87
CA SER A 134 -18.58 -2.50 -6.16
C SER A 134 -18.13 -1.04 -5.98
N ILE A 135 -17.33 -0.57 -6.93
CA ILE A 135 -16.91 0.83 -7.04
C ILE A 135 -17.70 1.61 -8.10
N ALA A 136 -18.77 1.03 -8.64
CA ALA A 136 -19.49 1.62 -9.76
C ALA A 136 -19.98 3.05 -9.44
N GLY A 137 -19.52 4.04 -10.20
CA GLY A 137 -19.86 5.45 -9.98
C GLY A 137 -19.29 6.08 -8.70
N LYS A 138 -18.41 5.38 -7.96
CA LYS A 138 -17.83 5.84 -6.69
C LYS A 138 -16.62 6.75 -6.91
N ARG A 139 -16.36 7.62 -5.94
CA ARG A 139 -15.12 8.38 -5.80
C ARG A 139 -14.11 7.53 -5.04
N VAL A 140 -12.90 7.37 -5.55
CA VAL A 140 -11.90 6.46 -4.95
C VAL A 140 -10.54 7.12 -4.81
N VAL A 141 -9.80 6.70 -3.78
CA VAL A 141 -8.37 7.00 -3.62
C VAL A 141 -7.59 5.71 -3.80
N LEU A 142 -6.55 5.74 -4.63
CA LEU A 142 -5.72 4.57 -4.88
C LEU A 142 -4.48 4.57 -3.99
N ILE A 143 -4.13 3.41 -3.45
CA ILE A 143 -3.11 3.24 -2.42
C ILE A 143 -1.99 2.35 -2.95
N ASP A 144 -0.74 2.74 -2.68
CA ASP A 144 0.42 1.88 -2.86
C ASP A 144 1.41 1.93 -1.69
N SER A 145 2.30 0.95 -1.58
CA SER A 145 3.29 0.90 -0.49
C SER A 145 4.46 1.86 -0.72
N TRP A 146 5.04 1.84 -1.91
CA TRP A 146 6.18 2.68 -2.25
C TRP A 146 6.13 3.00 -3.74
N LEU A 147 5.91 4.27 -4.07
CA LEU A 147 5.92 4.78 -5.44
C LEU A 147 7.11 5.71 -5.64
N SER A 148 7.84 5.52 -6.72
CA SER A 148 9.04 6.27 -7.12
C SER A 148 9.22 6.16 -8.63
N GLU A 149 10.07 6.99 -9.23
CA GLU A 149 10.41 6.90 -10.67
C GLU A 149 11.00 5.53 -11.07
N LYS A 150 11.55 4.79 -10.10
CA LYS A 150 12.12 3.45 -10.27
C LYS A 150 11.16 2.34 -9.84
N SER A 151 9.97 2.67 -9.39
CA SER A 151 9.02 1.68 -8.89
C SER A 151 8.59 0.78 -10.04
N TYR A 152 9.09 -0.45 -9.97
CA TYR A 152 8.53 -1.56 -10.71
C TYR A 152 7.18 -1.83 -10.07
N VAL A 153 6.11 -1.27 -10.60
CA VAL A 153 4.79 -1.80 -10.29
C VAL A 153 4.83 -3.24 -10.80
N GLN A 154 5.02 -4.20 -9.90
CA GLN A 154 4.93 -5.63 -10.19
C GLN A 154 3.45 -6.00 -10.37
N THR A 155 2.76 -5.28 -11.23
CA THR A 155 1.55 -5.76 -11.86
C THR A 155 2.03 -6.49 -13.11
N SER A 156 1.87 -7.81 -13.08
CA SER A 156 2.25 -8.75 -14.14
C SER A 156 1.42 -8.57 -15.41
N SER A 157 1.30 -7.35 -15.93
CA SER A 157 0.67 -7.09 -17.20
C SER A 157 1.74 -7.06 -18.29
N LEU A 158 1.43 -7.67 -19.43
CA LEU A 158 2.27 -7.64 -20.64
C LEU A 158 2.45 -6.20 -21.18
N VAL A 159 1.70 -5.22 -20.63
CA VAL A 159 1.74 -3.79 -20.97
C VAL A 159 2.97 -3.12 -20.36
N THR A 160 3.35 -3.45 -19.11
CA THR A 160 4.57 -2.92 -18.46
C THR A 160 5.86 -3.38 -19.17
N LEU A 161 5.80 -4.48 -19.92
CA LEU A 161 6.96 -5.04 -20.64
C LEU A 161 7.28 -4.37 -21.99
N ARG A 162 6.35 -3.59 -22.57
CA ARG A 162 6.57 -3.01 -23.92
C ARG A 162 7.19 -1.62 -23.93
N ASN A 163 6.93 -0.79 -22.91
CA ASN A 163 7.25 0.63 -22.96
C ASN A 163 8.21 1.13 -21.87
N GLY A 164 8.80 0.23 -21.07
CA GLY A 164 9.61 0.65 -19.92
C GLY A 164 8.73 1.12 -18.77
N ASN A 165 9.38 1.49 -17.67
CA ASN A 165 8.82 1.68 -16.33
C ASN A 165 7.97 2.96 -16.19
N GLU A 166 7.09 3.23 -17.15
CA GLU A 166 6.02 4.21 -16.98
C GLU A 166 4.96 3.54 -16.13
N LEU A 167 4.48 4.23 -15.08
CA LEU A 167 3.27 3.92 -14.31
C LEU A 167 2.05 3.94 -15.24
N SER A 168 2.04 3.05 -16.22
CA SER A 168 0.91 2.62 -17.04
C SER A 168 0.05 1.70 -16.19
N LEU A 169 -0.27 2.18 -14.99
CA LEU A 169 -1.34 1.68 -14.16
C LEU A 169 -2.57 1.66 -15.05
N ASP A 170 -3.21 0.50 -15.18
CA ASP A 170 -4.35 0.35 -16.06
C ASP A 170 -5.59 0.96 -15.40
N PHE A 171 -5.62 2.29 -15.35
CA PHE A 171 -6.73 3.08 -14.83
C PHE A 171 -8.03 2.83 -15.61
N SER A 172 -7.94 2.22 -16.80
CA SER A 172 -9.12 1.78 -17.55
C SER A 172 -9.98 0.78 -16.76
N VAL A 173 -9.40 0.03 -15.81
CA VAL A 173 -10.17 -0.84 -14.91
C VAL A 173 -11.14 -0.03 -14.05
N VAL A 174 -10.68 1.09 -13.49
CA VAL A 174 -11.50 1.96 -12.63
C VAL A 174 -12.49 2.77 -13.48
N GLU A 175 -12.04 3.26 -14.64
CA GLU A 175 -12.90 3.98 -15.60
C GLU A 175 -14.02 3.11 -16.15
N ASN A 176 -13.77 1.81 -16.39
CA ASN A 176 -14.80 0.88 -16.87
C ASN A 176 -15.93 0.66 -15.86
N GLU A 177 -15.64 0.82 -14.57
CA GLU A 177 -16.67 0.83 -13.52
C GLU A 177 -17.37 2.21 -13.41
N GLY A 178 -16.92 3.21 -14.16
CA GLY A 178 -17.38 4.60 -14.04
C GLY A 178 -16.97 5.26 -12.72
N ALA A 179 -15.97 4.71 -12.03
CA ALA A 179 -15.43 5.27 -10.81
C ALA A 179 -14.50 6.46 -11.10
N LYS A 180 -14.47 7.43 -10.19
CA LYS A 180 -13.61 8.62 -10.30
C LYS A 180 -12.46 8.51 -9.33
N VAL A 181 -11.23 8.44 -9.84
CA VAL A 181 -10.04 8.53 -8.98
C VAL A 181 -9.82 9.99 -8.58
N LEU A 182 -9.74 10.25 -7.27
CA LEU A 182 -9.51 11.59 -6.73
C LEU A 182 -8.03 11.87 -6.51
N ALA A 183 -7.30 10.88 -6.01
CA ALA A 183 -5.88 10.96 -5.73
C ALA A 183 -5.26 9.56 -5.72
N VAL A 184 -3.94 9.53 -5.84
CA VAL A 184 -3.12 8.37 -5.49
C VAL A 184 -2.37 8.72 -4.20
N ALA A 185 -2.27 7.79 -3.26
CA ALA A 185 -1.48 7.95 -2.05
C ALA A 185 -0.51 6.78 -1.89
N SER A 186 0.66 7.05 -1.33
CA SER A 186 1.60 6.00 -0.95
C SER A 186 2.23 6.20 0.41
N LEU A 187 2.63 5.09 1.04
CA LEU A 187 3.34 5.17 2.31
C LEU A 187 4.74 5.77 2.15
N ILE A 188 5.45 5.41 1.09
CA ILE A 188 6.69 6.08 0.68
C ILE A 188 6.52 6.63 -0.72
N GLY A 189 6.85 7.91 -0.88
CA GLY A 189 6.92 8.56 -2.16
C GLY A 189 8.36 8.98 -2.49
N GLY A 190 8.82 8.60 -3.68
CA GLY A 190 10.17 8.81 -4.17
C GLY A 190 10.32 10.07 -5.01
N VAL A 191 9.39 11.03 -4.92
CA VAL A 191 9.47 12.30 -5.64
C VAL A 191 9.67 13.44 -4.64
N ASP A 192 10.79 14.15 -4.74
CA ASP A 192 11.01 15.38 -3.96
C ASP A 192 10.30 16.57 -4.65
N MET A 193 8.99 16.45 -4.88
CA MET A 193 8.16 17.49 -5.50
C MET A 193 7.49 18.38 -4.43
N VAL A 194 7.23 19.64 -4.79
CA VAL A 194 6.50 20.60 -3.92
C VAL A 194 5.00 20.32 -3.97
N ASP A 195 4.47 20.06 -5.17
CA ASP A 195 3.09 19.64 -5.43
C ASP A 195 3.14 18.32 -6.22
N PRO A 196 3.22 17.16 -5.54
CA PRO A 196 3.40 15.89 -6.21
C PRO A 196 2.17 15.51 -7.04
N THR A 197 2.41 15.11 -8.29
CA THR A 197 1.40 14.56 -9.19
C THR A 197 1.88 13.26 -9.79
N ILE A 198 0.95 12.38 -10.14
CA ILE A 198 1.21 11.17 -10.92
C ILE A 198 0.62 11.33 -12.29
N LYS A 199 1.46 11.17 -13.31
CA LYS A 199 1.03 11.04 -14.69
C LYS A 199 0.40 9.66 -14.89
N VAL A 200 -0.82 9.67 -15.39
CA VAL A 200 -1.63 8.50 -15.69
C VAL A 200 -1.82 8.40 -17.19
N ILE A 201 -1.64 7.19 -17.74
CA ILE A 201 -1.83 6.92 -19.15
C ILE A 201 -2.87 5.81 -19.30
N ASN A 202 -3.96 6.09 -20.01
CA ASN A 202 -4.91 5.06 -20.38
C ASN A 202 -4.27 4.17 -21.46
N PRO A 203 -4.04 2.87 -21.21
CA PRO A 203 -3.31 2.01 -22.14
C PRO A 203 -4.10 1.66 -23.42
N VAL A 204 -5.41 1.91 -23.43
CA VAL A 204 -6.30 1.65 -24.57
C VAL A 204 -6.40 2.88 -25.48
N THR A 205 -6.59 4.07 -24.90
CA THR A 205 -6.79 5.32 -25.66
C THR A 205 -5.50 6.12 -25.84
N SER A 206 -4.45 5.82 -25.07
CA SER A 206 -3.24 6.65 -24.92
C SER A 206 -3.51 8.06 -24.40
N GLU A 207 -4.68 8.29 -23.79
CA GLU A 207 -4.98 9.56 -23.13
C GLU A 207 -4.13 9.71 -21.87
N GLU A 208 -3.57 10.91 -21.69
CA GLU A 208 -2.75 11.25 -20.55
C GLU A 208 -3.53 12.18 -19.61
N SER A 209 -3.45 11.92 -18.32
CA SER A 209 -4.00 12.80 -17.27
C SER A 209 -3.02 12.90 -16.10
N GLU A 210 -3.21 13.92 -15.26
CA GLU A 210 -2.45 14.08 -14.03
C GLU A 210 -3.39 13.92 -12.84
N LEU A 211 -2.96 13.11 -11.87
CA LEU A 211 -3.66 12.93 -10.60
C LEU A 211 -2.85 13.52 -9.46
N PRO A 212 -3.51 14.11 -8.44
CA PRO A 212 -2.85 14.46 -7.18
C PRO A 212 -2.18 13.23 -6.56
N PHE A 213 -0.95 13.41 -6.08
CA PHE A 213 -0.20 12.37 -5.38
C PHE A 213 0.05 12.79 -3.93
N VAL A 214 -0.27 11.91 -2.99
CA VAL A 214 -0.13 12.16 -1.55
C VAL A 214 0.88 11.19 -0.95
N GLU A 215 1.96 11.73 -0.40
CA GLU A 215 3.07 10.95 0.14
C GLU A 215 3.01 10.99 1.66
N VAL A 216 2.92 9.83 2.33
CA VAL A 216 3.04 9.81 3.80
C VAL A 216 4.46 10.17 4.19
N PHE A 217 5.48 9.53 3.61
CA PHE A 217 6.88 9.89 3.81
C PHE A 217 7.56 10.10 2.47
N LYS A 218 8.41 11.12 2.39
CA LYS A 218 9.36 11.21 1.28
C LYS A 218 10.49 10.22 1.49
N GLU A 219 10.94 9.57 0.43
CA GLU A 219 12.07 8.63 0.45
C GLU A 219 13.32 9.29 1.06
N SER A 220 13.53 10.59 0.78
CA SER A 220 14.62 11.40 1.34
C SER A 220 14.57 11.58 2.87
N GLU A 221 13.41 11.41 3.51
CA GLU A 221 13.27 11.47 4.97
C GLU A 221 13.67 10.18 5.69
N LEU A 222 13.85 9.10 4.93
CA LEU A 222 14.03 7.74 5.44
C LEU A 222 15.46 7.20 5.24
N HIS A 223 16.34 7.98 4.60
CA HIS A 223 17.77 7.69 4.40
C HIS A 223 18.68 8.45 5.37
#